data_AF-A0A7S0NSB0-F1
#
_entry.id   AF-A0A7S0NSB0-F1
#
_cell.length_a   1.000
_cell.length_b   1.000
_cell.length_c   1.000
_cell.angle_alpha   90.00
_cell.angle_beta   90.00
_cell.angle_gamma   90.00
#
_symmetry.space_group_name_H-M   'P 1'
#
loop_
_entity.id
_entity.type
_entity.pdbx_description
1 polymer ?
#
loop_
_entity_poly.entity_id
_entity_poly.type
_entity_poly.pdbx_seq_one_letter_code
_entity_poly.pdbx_strand_id
1 'polypeptide(L)'
;VHALLAAVAAAATSDRTSLPLEAGAPRLWTVFCAECTNNFDYKSLGVFWSHKISGMPGGVTRLLACDEAQLATYKGLNLGNTFLHKNYARMTHSREGKGKAPFGSRQTDGSPSYNKPGSIMHWVAESEEAKHVDYVLYIDADMLLRLPMDPVKMGVKRGVVVSEHVGYLDTGIRAGLPQQFLPSDAVAVAGADIDNW
;
A
#
# COMPACT_ATOMS: atom_id res chain seq x y z
N VAL A 1 -32.10 -31.99 38.67
CA VAL A 1 -31.20 -30.85 38.94
C VAL A 1 -30.35 -30.67 37.67
N HIS A 2 -30.83 -29.86 36.73
CA HIS A 2 -30.23 -28.56 36.30
C HIS A 2 -28.76 -28.70 35.84
N ALA A 3 -28.28 -28.25 34.69
CA ALA A 3 -28.85 -27.56 33.53
C ALA A 3 -27.81 -27.61 32.38
N LEU A 4 -28.27 -27.31 31.15
CA LEU A 4 -27.51 -27.04 29.94
C LEU A 4 -26.25 -26.16 30.17
N LEU A 5 -25.12 -26.53 29.57
CA LEU A 5 -24.04 -25.59 29.25
C LEU A 5 -24.19 -25.19 27.77
N ALA A 6 -24.86 -24.07 27.55
CA ALA A 6 -24.95 -23.40 26.27
C ALA A 6 -23.65 -22.66 25.94
N ALA A 7 -23.35 -22.60 24.65
CA ALA A 7 -22.21 -21.95 24.04
C ALA A 7 -22.09 -20.45 24.40
N VAL A 8 -20.86 -19.97 24.51
CA VAL A 8 -20.55 -18.54 24.43
C VAL A 8 -19.61 -18.32 23.25
N ALA A 9 -20.20 -18.07 22.09
CA ALA A 9 -19.51 -17.41 20.99
C ALA A 9 -19.45 -15.92 21.32
N ALA A 10 -18.26 -15.42 21.69
CA ALA A 10 -18.03 -13.99 21.77
C ALA A 10 -17.71 -13.47 20.37
N ALA A 11 -18.75 -13.18 19.59
CA ALA A 11 -18.63 -12.31 18.43
C ALA A 11 -18.44 -10.88 18.95
N ALA A 12 -17.20 -10.40 18.97
CA ALA A 12 -16.92 -8.99 19.18
C ALA A 12 -17.30 -8.23 17.89
N THR A 13 -18.59 -7.95 17.70
CA THR A 13 -19.04 -6.94 16.74
C THR A 13 -18.66 -5.58 17.30
N SER A 14 -17.50 -5.08 16.87
CA SER A 14 -17.17 -3.66 16.98
C SER A 14 -18.22 -2.90 16.17
N ASP A 15 -19.24 -2.40 16.86
CA ASP A 15 -20.22 -1.47 16.31
C ASP A 15 -19.50 -0.15 15.99
N ARG A 16 -18.90 -0.10 14.79
CA ARG A 16 -18.41 1.14 14.18
C ARG A 16 -19.64 1.85 13.66
N THR A 17 -20.12 2.82 14.42
CA THR A 17 -21.06 3.82 13.89
C THR A 17 -20.29 4.66 12.86
N SER A 18 -20.17 4.14 11.63
CA SER A 18 -19.92 4.96 10.46
C SER A 18 -21.14 5.85 10.33
N LEU A 19 -20.94 7.17 10.48
CA LEU A 19 -21.95 8.14 10.05
C LEU A 19 -22.40 7.74 8.64
N PRO A 20 -23.72 7.75 8.33
CA PRO A 20 -24.18 7.41 7.00
C PRO A 20 -23.45 8.31 6.01
N LEU A 21 -22.67 7.71 5.10
CA LEU A 21 -22.13 8.43 3.96
C LEU A 21 -23.34 8.97 3.18
N GLU A 22 -23.40 10.30 3.02
CA GLU A 22 -24.31 10.97 2.08
C GLU A 22 -24.36 10.16 0.77
N ALA A 23 -25.56 9.81 0.33
CA ALA A 23 -25.74 9.00 -0.86
C ALA A 23 -25.10 9.73 -2.07
N GLY A 24 -23.99 9.21 -2.58
CA GLY A 24 -23.24 9.78 -3.69
C GLY A 24 -21.91 10.47 -3.33
N ALA A 25 -21.52 10.55 -2.05
CA ALA A 25 -20.20 11.03 -1.67
C ALA A 25 -19.10 10.01 -2.08
N PRO A 26 -18.00 10.45 -2.72
CA PRO A 26 -16.84 9.61 -3.04
C PRO A 26 -16.35 8.78 -1.85
N ARG A 27 -16.30 7.45 -2.01
CA ARG A 27 -15.79 6.55 -0.97
C ARG A 27 -14.28 6.41 -1.10
N LEU A 28 -13.56 7.20 -0.31
CA LEU A 28 -12.11 7.12 -0.18
C LEU A 28 -11.72 6.06 0.85
N TRP A 29 -10.66 5.30 0.57
CA TRP A 29 -10.07 4.37 1.53
C TRP A 29 -8.56 4.50 1.54
N THR A 30 -7.98 4.60 2.74
CA THR A 30 -6.53 4.70 2.91
C THR A 30 -5.94 3.30 3.04
N VAL A 31 -4.85 3.02 2.33
CA VAL A 31 -4.08 1.79 2.49
C VAL A 31 -2.60 2.09 2.57
N PHE A 32 -1.86 1.22 3.24
CA PHE A 32 -0.41 1.31 3.34
C PHE A 32 0.22 -0.08 3.46
N CYS A 33 1.39 -0.26 2.85
CA CYS A 33 2.13 -1.51 2.91
C CYS A 33 2.91 -1.60 4.22
N ALA A 34 2.89 -2.78 4.84
CA ALA A 34 3.64 -3.05 6.06
C ALA A 34 4.23 -4.47 6.02
N GLU A 35 5.29 -4.68 6.79
CA GLU A 35 5.89 -6.01 6.99
C GLU A 35 5.80 -6.43 8.46
N CYS A 36 5.86 -7.74 8.72
CA CYS A 36 5.89 -8.34 10.07
C CYS A 36 7.18 -7.98 10.85
N THR A 37 7.37 -6.70 11.20
CA THR A 37 8.53 -6.20 11.94
C THR A 37 8.15 -5.08 12.90
N ASN A 38 8.89 -4.94 14.00
CA ASN A 38 8.71 -3.83 14.94
C ASN A 38 8.83 -2.45 14.25
N ASN A 39 9.63 -2.34 13.18
CA ASN A 39 9.79 -1.09 12.44
C ASN A 39 8.50 -0.66 11.73
N PHE A 40 7.77 -1.61 11.18
CA PHE A 40 6.47 -1.33 10.56
C PHE A 40 5.35 -1.25 11.58
N ASP A 41 5.49 -1.86 12.76
CA ASP A 41 4.47 -1.81 13.82
C ASP A 41 4.26 -0.40 14.37
N TYR A 42 5.34 0.30 14.77
CA TYR A 42 5.20 1.66 15.29
C TYR A 42 4.74 2.63 14.18
N LYS A 43 5.20 2.43 12.94
CA LYS A 43 4.76 3.16 11.75
C LYS A 43 3.25 2.97 11.51
N SER A 44 2.77 1.73 11.61
CA SER A 44 1.34 1.39 11.50
C SER A 44 0.50 2.13 12.55
N LEU A 45 0.97 2.16 13.81
CA LEU A 45 0.32 2.94 14.86
C LEU A 45 0.26 4.43 14.51
N GLY A 46 1.34 4.99 13.95
CA GLY A 46 1.38 6.36 13.45
C GLY A 46 0.37 6.63 12.34
N VAL A 47 0.23 5.72 11.37
CA VAL A 47 -0.77 5.84 10.29
C VAL A 47 -2.19 5.77 10.86
N PHE A 48 -2.51 4.77 11.68
CA PHE A 48 -3.85 4.65 12.29
C PHE A 48 -4.21 5.87 13.13
N TRP A 49 -3.26 6.36 13.92
CA TRP A 49 -3.45 7.54 14.75
C TRP A 49 -3.65 8.80 13.91
N SER A 50 -2.75 9.05 12.94
CA SER A 50 -2.80 10.24 12.08
C SER A 50 -4.03 10.26 11.17
N HIS A 51 -4.47 9.10 10.67
CA HIS A 51 -5.74 8.98 9.94
C HIS A 51 -6.92 9.42 10.80
N LYS A 52 -6.98 8.98 12.07
CA LYS A 52 -8.05 9.36 12.99
C LYS A 52 -8.03 10.86 13.27
N ILE A 53 -6.88 11.44 13.59
CA ILE A 53 -6.80 12.85 14.03
C ILE A 53 -6.86 13.86 12.88
N SER A 54 -6.51 13.45 11.65
CA SER A 54 -6.61 14.32 10.46
C SER A 54 -8.04 14.51 9.98
N GLY A 55 -8.98 13.66 10.41
CA GLY A 55 -10.34 13.66 9.87
C GLY A 55 -10.43 13.09 8.45
N MET A 56 -9.45 12.28 8.03
CA MET A 56 -9.49 11.59 6.74
C MET A 56 -10.79 10.77 6.61
N PRO A 57 -11.53 10.91 5.50
CA PRO A 57 -12.77 10.19 5.30
C PRO A 57 -12.51 8.70 5.04
N GLY A 58 -13.52 7.88 5.32
CA GLY A 58 -13.47 6.44 5.09
C GLY A 58 -12.62 5.67 6.11
N GLY A 59 -12.20 4.48 5.72
CA GLY A 59 -11.38 3.60 6.55
C GLY A 59 -9.91 3.59 6.15
N VAL A 60 -9.11 2.96 7.01
CA VAL A 60 -7.69 2.71 6.78
C VAL A 60 -7.40 1.23 6.98
N THR A 61 -6.71 0.62 6.01
CA THR A 61 -6.28 -0.79 6.08
C THR A 61 -4.77 -0.89 5.93
N ARG A 62 -4.14 -1.59 6.87
CA ARG A 62 -2.75 -2.02 6.77
C ARG A 62 -2.66 -3.27 5.90
N LEU A 63 -1.89 -3.22 4.83
CA LEU A 63 -1.63 -4.36 3.96
C LEU A 63 -0.34 -5.03 4.42
N LEU A 64 -0.48 -6.16 5.12
CA LEU A 64 0.61 -6.77 5.88
C LEU A 64 1.21 -7.97 5.12
N ALA A 65 2.50 -7.88 4.84
CA ALA A 65 3.33 -8.95 4.30
C ALA A 65 4.09 -9.66 5.42
N CYS A 66 3.92 -10.98 5.53
CA CYS A 66 4.62 -11.79 6.51
C CYS A 66 5.07 -13.10 5.89
N ASP A 67 6.27 -13.56 6.25
CA ASP A 67 6.63 -14.96 6.04
C ASP A 67 5.93 -15.84 7.07
N GLU A 68 5.62 -17.09 6.72
CA GLU A 68 4.91 -18.04 7.60
C GLU A 68 5.59 -18.18 8.98
N ALA A 69 6.92 -18.27 8.99
CA ALA A 69 7.71 -18.35 10.22
C ALA A 69 7.61 -17.08 11.09
N GLN A 70 7.53 -15.89 10.46
CA GLN A 70 7.35 -14.64 11.20
C GLN A 70 5.93 -14.56 11.76
N LEU A 71 4.93 -14.88 10.94
CA LEU A 71 3.52 -14.82 11.31
C LEU A 71 3.21 -15.67 12.56
N ALA A 72 3.82 -16.85 12.68
CA ALA A 72 3.63 -17.76 13.81
C ALA A 72 3.95 -17.14 15.19
N THR A 73 4.82 -16.13 15.23
CA THR A 73 5.24 -15.45 16.48
C THR A 73 4.90 -13.97 16.50
N TYR A 74 4.25 -13.46 15.45
CA TYR A 74 4.01 -12.04 15.26
C TYR A 74 2.87 -11.55 16.17
N LYS A 75 3.18 -10.54 16.99
CA LYS A 75 2.26 -9.98 18.00
C LYS A 75 1.40 -8.84 17.46
N GLY A 76 1.80 -8.26 16.33
CA GLY A 76 1.22 -7.03 15.80
C GLY A 76 -0.04 -7.22 14.95
N LEU A 77 -0.62 -8.42 14.83
CA LEU A 77 -1.79 -8.66 13.96
C LEU A 77 -2.98 -7.75 14.30
N ASN A 78 -3.17 -7.44 15.58
CA ASN A 78 -4.31 -6.67 16.07
C ASN A 78 -4.02 -5.16 16.24
N LEU A 79 -2.98 -4.61 15.60
CA LEU A 79 -2.65 -3.17 15.69
C LEU A 79 -3.71 -2.26 15.04
N GLY A 80 -4.56 -2.79 14.18
CA GLY A 80 -5.64 -2.09 13.52
C GLY A 80 -6.21 -2.93 12.37
N ASN A 81 -7.04 -2.33 11.50
CA ASN A 81 -7.60 -3.07 10.36
C ASN A 81 -6.46 -3.56 9.47
N THR A 82 -6.36 -4.87 9.31
CA THR A 82 -5.19 -5.51 8.69
C THR A 82 -5.66 -6.53 7.67
N PHE A 83 -5.15 -6.41 6.45
CA PHE A 83 -5.30 -7.39 5.40
C PHE A 83 -3.97 -8.12 5.21
N LEU A 84 -3.93 -9.41 5.54
CA LEU A 84 -2.75 -10.25 5.39
C LEU A 84 -2.65 -10.75 3.94
N HIS A 85 -1.50 -10.60 3.32
CA HIS A 85 -1.25 -11.10 1.97
C HIS A 85 0.09 -11.85 1.89
N LYS A 86 0.32 -12.51 0.76
CA LYS A 86 1.58 -13.20 0.47
C LYS A 86 2.76 -12.23 0.51
N ASN A 87 3.86 -12.62 1.15
CA ASN A 87 5.10 -11.85 1.10
C ASN A 87 5.81 -12.05 -0.26
N TYR A 88 6.03 -10.94 -0.96
CA TYR A 88 6.71 -10.86 -2.26
C TYR A 88 8.16 -10.40 -2.15
N ALA A 89 8.63 -10.01 -0.95
CA ALA A 89 10.03 -9.59 -0.73
C ALA A 89 11.06 -10.65 -1.15
N ARG A 90 10.67 -11.93 -1.05
CA ARG A 90 11.52 -13.08 -1.30
C ARG A 90 11.15 -13.83 -2.58
N MET A 91 10.49 -13.16 -3.52
CA MET A 91 10.41 -13.71 -4.87
C MET A 91 11.84 -14.01 -5.32
N THR A 92 12.16 -15.26 -5.62
CA THR A 92 13.39 -15.63 -6.29
C THR A 92 13.03 -15.90 -7.73
N HIS A 93 13.13 -14.87 -8.57
CA HIS A 93 13.19 -15.07 -10.01
C HIS A 93 14.66 -15.13 -10.42
N SER A 94 15.07 -16.26 -10.99
CA SER A 94 16.37 -16.38 -11.63
C SER A 94 16.24 -15.78 -13.02
N ARG A 95 17.05 -14.78 -13.35
CA ARG A 95 17.10 -14.25 -14.72
C ARG A 95 17.39 -15.38 -15.70
N GLU A 96 16.53 -15.56 -16.69
CA GLU A 96 16.81 -16.45 -17.82
C GLU A 96 17.90 -15.83 -18.71
N GLY A 97 19.03 -16.52 -18.83
CA GLY A 97 20.16 -16.09 -19.66
C GLY A 97 21.51 -16.35 -18.99
N LYS A 98 22.53 -16.73 -19.79
CA LYS A 98 23.91 -17.00 -19.32
C LYS A 98 24.76 -15.73 -19.12
N GLY A 99 24.15 -14.56 -19.18
CA GLY A 99 24.85 -13.28 -19.08
C GLY A 99 25.17 -12.88 -17.64
N LYS A 100 26.28 -12.17 -17.44
CA LYS A 100 26.56 -11.48 -16.17
C LYS A 100 25.39 -10.54 -15.88
N ALA A 101 24.85 -10.59 -14.67
CA ALA A 101 23.82 -9.67 -14.24
C ALA A 101 24.33 -8.21 -14.45
N PRO A 102 23.50 -7.29 -14.98
CA PRO A 102 23.89 -5.90 -15.19
C PRO A 102 24.40 -5.29 -13.89
N PHE A 103 25.28 -4.30 -14.03
CA PHE A 103 26.13 -3.77 -12.96
C PHE A 103 25.43 -3.70 -11.58
N GLY A 104 25.94 -4.48 -10.62
CA GLY A 104 25.49 -4.47 -9.22
C GLY A 104 24.22 -5.26 -8.91
N SER A 105 23.50 -5.78 -9.92
CA SER A 105 22.30 -6.60 -9.69
C SER A 105 22.66 -8.02 -9.23
N ARG A 106 21.84 -8.59 -8.33
CA ARG A 106 21.96 -9.98 -7.89
C ARG A 106 21.45 -10.92 -8.98
N GLN A 107 21.94 -12.16 -8.99
CA GLN A 107 21.49 -13.20 -9.92
C GLN A 107 20.06 -13.66 -9.63
N THR A 108 19.60 -13.47 -8.39
CA THR A 108 18.21 -13.61 -7.96
C THR A 108 17.62 -12.23 -7.70
N ASP A 109 16.41 -12.01 -8.21
CA ASP A 109 15.68 -10.76 -8.05
C ASP A 109 14.65 -10.87 -6.93
N GLY A 110 15.04 -10.46 -5.72
CA GLY A 110 14.16 -10.35 -4.56
C GLY A 110 14.30 -8.98 -3.91
N SER A 111 13.19 -8.27 -3.76
CA SER A 111 13.13 -6.94 -3.16
C SER A 111 11.85 -6.77 -2.34
N PRO A 112 11.93 -6.28 -1.09
CA PRO A 112 10.75 -5.89 -0.31
C PRO A 112 9.85 -4.88 -1.02
N SER A 113 10.41 -4.09 -1.95
CA SER A 113 9.63 -3.16 -2.78
C SER A 113 8.52 -3.84 -3.57
N TYR A 114 8.62 -5.14 -3.88
CA TYR A 114 7.57 -5.90 -4.55
C TYR A 114 6.31 -6.11 -3.69
N ASN A 115 6.42 -5.97 -2.37
CA ASN A 115 5.24 -6.01 -1.50
C ASN A 115 4.28 -4.87 -1.80
N LYS A 116 4.76 -3.68 -2.20
CA LYS A 116 3.88 -2.54 -2.48
C LYS A 116 2.87 -2.87 -3.61
N PRO A 117 3.28 -3.17 -4.85
CA PRO A 117 2.32 -3.56 -5.89
C PRO A 117 1.58 -4.87 -5.57
N GLY A 118 2.25 -5.88 -4.98
CA GLY A 118 1.60 -7.14 -4.64
C GLY A 118 0.45 -6.99 -3.63
N SER A 119 0.65 -6.17 -2.61
CA SER A 119 -0.30 -5.97 -1.53
C SER A 119 -1.61 -5.33 -2.01
N ILE A 120 -1.52 -4.29 -2.83
CA ILE A 120 -2.72 -3.61 -3.36
C ILE A 120 -3.47 -4.52 -4.34
N MET A 121 -2.77 -5.32 -5.15
CA MET A 121 -3.43 -6.27 -6.05
C MET A 121 -4.26 -7.29 -5.28
N HIS A 122 -3.70 -7.91 -4.23
CA HIS A 122 -4.45 -8.83 -3.38
C HIS A 122 -5.61 -8.14 -2.68
N TRP A 123 -5.38 -6.97 -2.08
CA TRP A 123 -6.44 -6.27 -1.35
C TRP A 123 -7.62 -5.89 -2.24
N VAL A 124 -7.36 -5.39 -3.45
CA VAL A 124 -8.42 -5.05 -4.42
C VAL A 124 -9.18 -6.29 -4.88
N ALA A 125 -8.50 -7.42 -5.05
CA ALA A 125 -9.11 -8.65 -5.55
C ALA A 125 -9.88 -9.44 -4.48
N GLU A 126 -9.43 -9.40 -3.24
CA GLU A 126 -9.83 -10.37 -2.21
C GLU A 126 -10.55 -9.74 -1.01
N SER A 127 -10.40 -8.44 -0.76
CA SER A 127 -11.05 -7.80 0.39
C SER A 127 -12.51 -7.44 0.10
N GLU A 128 -13.36 -7.55 1.11
CA GLU A 128 -14.74 -7.07 1.02
C GLU A 128 -14.79 -5.54 0.99
N GLU A 129 -13.89 -4.86 1.71
CA GLU A 129 -13.84 -3.39 1.73
C GLU A 129 -13.59 -2.81 0.34
N ALA A 130 -12.66 -3.37 -0.43
CA ALA A 130 -12.32 -2.85 -1.75
C ALA A 130 -13.49 -2.84 -2.74
N LYS A 131 -14.49 -3.73 -2.58
CA LYS A 131 -15.70 -3.77 -3.41
C LYS A 131 -16.58 -2.53 -3.25
N HIS A 132 -16.36 -1.76 -2.19
CA HIS A 132 -17.15 -0.60 -1.81
C HIS A 132 -16.35 0.69 -1.81
N VAL A 133 -15.24 0.76 -2.55
CA VAL A 133 -14.34 1.91 -2.61
C VAL A 133 -14.33 2.50 -4.02
N ASP A 134 -14.39 3.84 -4.10
CA ASP A 134 -14.30 4.57 -5.36
C ASP A 134 -12.88 5.11 -5.60
N TYR A 135 -12.18 5.46 -4.52
CA TYR A 135 -10.82 6.01 -4.54
C TYR A 135 -9.95 5.37 -3.47
N VAL A 136 -8.69 5.09 -3.82
CA VAL A 136 -7.69 4.57 -2.87
C VAL A 136 -6.60 5.62 -2.67
N LEU A 137 -6.38 6.01 -1.42
CA LEU A 137 -5.18 6.75 -1.02
C LEU A 137 -4.13 5.74 -0.57
N TYR A 138 -3.10 5.52 -1.39
CA TYR A 138 -2.02 4.60 -1.08
C TYR A 138 -0.79 5.38 -0.60
N ILE A 139 -0.50 5.30 0.71
CA ILE A 139 0.65 5.98 1.34
C ILE A 139 1.73 4.99 1.77
N ASP A 140 2.95 5.51 1.95
CA ASP A 140 4.01 4.76 2.63
C ASP A 140 3.77 4.72 4.15
N ALA A 141 4.31 3.70 4.81
CA ALA A 141 4.08 3.49 6.24
C ALA A 141 4.71 4.57 7.13
N ASP A 142 5.70 5.31 6.64
CA ASP A 142 6.31 6.44 7.34
C ASP A 142 5.70 7.80 6.98
N MET A 143 4.59 7.81 6.24
CA MET A 143 3.80 9.03 6.06
C MET A 143 2.77 9.19 7.18
N LEU A 144 2.55 10.43 7.60
CA LEU A 144 1.50 10.81 8.54
C LEU A 144 0.50 11.75 7.86
N LEU A 145 -0.78 11.51 8.09
CA LEU A 145 -1.86 12.34 7.58
C LEU A 145 -2.11 13.52 8.52
N ARG A 146 -2.07 14.74 7.99
CA ARG A 146 -2.29 15.98 8.78
C ARG A 146 -3.64 16.62 8.54
N LEU A 147 -4.23 16.42 7.36
CA LEU A 147 -5.49 16.99 6.91
C LEU A 147 -6.18 16.01 5.96
N PRO A 148 -7.52 16.12 5.78
CA PRO A 148 -8.24 15.27 4.85
C PRO A 148 -7.88 15.62 3.40
N MET A 149 -7.81 14.60 2.55
CA MET A 149 -7.59 14.73 1.11
C MET A 149 -8.90 14.51 0.36
N ASP A 150 -9.13 15.33 -0.66
CA ASP A 150 -10.28 15.22 -1.55
C ASP A 150 -9.78 14.75 -2.94
N PRO A 151 -9.97 13.48 -3.30
CA PRO A 151 -9.44 12.93 -4.54
C PRO A 151 -10.04 13.63 -5.78
N VAL A 152 -11.29 14.09 -5.70
CA VAL A 152 -11.96 14.77 -6.82
C VAL A 152 -11.36 16.16 -7.03
N LYS A 153 -11.15 16.94 -5.96
CA LYS A 153 -10.47 18.24 -6.06
C LYS A 153 -9.02 18.12 -6.53
N MET A 154 -8.36 17.01 -6.23
CA MET A 154 -7.02 16.71 -6.72
C MET A 154 -6.98 16.25 -8.18
N GLY A 155 -8.14 16.03 -8.82
CA GLY A 155 -8.22 15.64 -10.23
C GLY A 155 -8.13 14.13 -10.48
N VAL A 156 -8.26 13.30 -9.44
CA VAL A 156 -8.32 11.85 -9.59
C VAL A 156 -9.62 11.47 -10.30
N LYS A 157 -9.52 10.64 -11.33
CA LYS A 157 -10.66 10.10 -12.08
C LYS A 157 -10.31 8.70 -12.58
N ARG A 158 -11.31 7.93 -13.03
CA ARG A 158 -11.07 6.59 -13.58
C ARG A 158 -10.00 6.65 -14.69
N GLY A 159 -8.97 5.83 -14.56
CA GLY A 159 -7.84 5.79 -15.49
C GLY A 159 -6.76 6.86 -15.26
N VAL A 160 -6.92 7.73 -14.25
CA VAL A 160 -5.95 8.77 -13.91
C VAL A 160 -5.58 8.65 -12.43
N VAL A 161 -4.29 8.45 -12.18
CA VAL A 161 -3.69 8.46 -10.85
C VAL A 161 -3.05 9.82 -10.62
N VAL A 162 -3.21 10.36 -9.42
CA VAL A 162 -2.47 11.52 -8.94
C VAL A 162 -1.45 11.03 -7.91
N SER A 163 -0.19 11.34 -8.12
CA SER A 163 0.90 11.03 -7.19
C SER A 163 1.56 12.31 -6.68
N GLU A 164 2.27 12.19 -5.58
CA GLU A 164 3.18 13.25 -5.14
C GLU A 164 4.28 13.51 -6.18
N HIS A 165 4.80 14.73 -6.17
CA HIS A 165 5.99 15.07 -6.93
C HIS A 165 7.23 14.59 -6.16
N VAL A 166 8.01 13.71 -6.78
CA VAL A 166 9.16 13.05 -6.16
C VAL A 166 10.45 13.70 -6.68
N GLY A 167 10.76 14.91 -6.19
CA GLY A 167 11.80 15.76 -6.80
C GLY A 167 13.24 15.20 -6.81
N TYR A 168 13.54 14.17 -6.03
CA TYR A 168 14.85 13.50 -6.14
C TYR A 168 14.97 12.71 -7.46
N LEU A 169 13.86 12.22 -8.03
CA LEU A 169 13.87 11.52 -9.32
C LEU A 169 14.21 12.48 -10.46
N ASP A 170 13.88 13.76 -10.34
CA ASP A 170 14.27 14.79 -11.31
C ASP A 170 15.79 14.88 -11.46
N THR A 171 16.54 14.58 -10.40
CA THR A 171 18.01 14.54 -10.47
C THR A 171 18.48 13.39 -11.36
N GLY A 172 17.84 12.23 -11.26
CA GLY A 172 18.10 11.11 -12.17
C GLY A 172 17.77 11.48 -13.62
N ILE A 173 16.61 12.11 -13.84
CA ILE A 173 16.20 12.57 -15.18
C ILE A 173 17.22 13.57 -15.74
N ARG A 174 17.58 14.62 -14.98
CA ARG A 174 18.61 15.60 -15.35
C ARG A 174 19.98 14.98 -15.63
N ALA A 175 20.33 13.92 -14.89
CA ALA A 175 21.58 13.20 -15.06
C ALA A 175 21.56 12.19 -16.24
N GLY A 176 20.48 12.16 -17.02
CA GLY A 176 20.35 11.28 -18.18
C GLY A 176 20.07 9.83 -17.82
N LEU A 177 19.43 9.55 -16.67
CA LEU A 177 19.08 8.19 -16.24
C LEU A 177 18.20 7.46 -17.28
N PRO A 178 17.15 8.07 -17.89
CA PRO A 178 16.36 7.39 -18.92
C PRO A 178 17.19 6.87 -20.10
N GLN A 179 18.18 7.63 -20.55
CA GLN A 179 19.08 7.29 -21.67
C GLN A 179 19.96 6.07 -21.37
N GLN A 180 20.11 5.68 -20.10
CA GLN A 180 20.88 4.49 -19.72
C GLN A 180 20.06 3.20 -19.82
N PHE A 181 18.72 3.27 -19.78
CA PHE A 181 17.86 2.08 -19.68
C PHE A 181 16.82 1.96 -20.79
N LEU A 182 16.54 3.04 -21.52
CA LEU A 182 15.55 3.07 -22.58
C LEU A 182 16.19 3.33 -23.95
N PRO A 183 15.66 2.73 -25.03
CA PRO A 183 15.97 3.13 -26.40
C PRO A 183 15.71 4.63 -26.64
N SER A 184 16.46 5.25 -27.54
CA SER A 184 16.41 6.70 -27.77
C SER A 184 15.04 7.22 -28.23
N ASP A 185 14.32 6.43 -29.02
CA ASP A 185 12.95 6.70 -29.46
C ASP A 185 11.95 6.66 -28.28
N ALA A 186 12.13 5.71 -27.35
CA ALA A 186 11.33 5.64 -26.12
C ALA A 186 11.60 6.82 -25.19
N VAL A 187 12.86 7.26 -25.06
CA VAL A 187 13.22 8.46 -24.27
C VAL A 187 12.54 9.71 -24.83
N ALA A 188 12.51 9.87 -26.15
CA ALA A 188 11.92 11.05 -26.81
C ALA A 188 10.41 11.21 -26.54
N VAL A 189 9.68 10.10 -26.33
CA VAL A 189 8.24 10.13 -26.03
C VAL A 189 7.91 10.00 -24.55
N ALA A 190 8.89 9.65 -23.70
CA ALA A 190 8.69 9.48 -22.26
C ALA A 190 8.44 10.79 -21.51
N GLY A 191 8.58 11.95 -22.17
CA GLY A 191 8.36 13.25 -21.54
C GLY A 191 9.30 13.51 -20.35
N ALA A 192 10.49 12.88 -20.36
CA ALA A 192 11.54 13.08 -19.36
C ALA A 192 12.25 14.45 -19.50
N ASP A 193 11.52 15.45 -20.00
CA ASP A 193 11.93 16.82 -20.08
C ASP A 193 11.50 17.51 -18.78
N ILE A 194 12.47 17.80 -17.93
CA ILE A 194 12.25 18.47 -16.64
C ILE A 194 11.83 19.94 -16.80
N ASP A 195 11.90 20.51 -18.01
CA ASP A 195 11.63 21.93 -18.24
C ASP A 195 10.14 22.23 -18.49
N ASN A 196 9.24 21.24 -18.36
CA ASN A 196 7.84 21.33 -18.76
C ASN A 196 6.81 21.16 -17.62
N TRP A 197 7.15 21.63 -16.41
CA TRP A 197 6.27 21.66 -15.23
C TRP A 197 5.98 23.08 -14.75
#